data_AF-A0A232EMZ2-F1
#
_entry.id   AF-A0A232EMZ2-F1
#
_cell.length_a   1.000
_cell.length_b   1.000
_cell.length_c   1.000
_cell.angle_alpha   90.00
_cell.angle_beta   90.00
_cell.angle_gamma   90.00
#
_symmetry.space_group_name_H-M   'P 1'
#
loop_
_entity.id
_entity.type
_entity.pdbx_description
1 polymer ?
#
loop_
_entity_poly.entity_id
_entity_poly.type
_entity_poly.pdbx_seq_one_letter_code
_entity_poly.pdbx_strand_id
1 'polypeptide(L)'
;MEEANAIVDLQTALPNDWIPYIPNFKVLKIGQIFGIDTEYSIETLKEAIEATYRDVELERIYRKEKDELLATSTIKLYFKLTTLPERIKLFGVATKVYPYVFNVLQCKKCYRYGHAAVNCG
;
A
#
# COMPACT_ATOMS: atom_id res chain seq x y z
N MET A 1 -16.60 -15.19 10.90
CA MET A 1 -15.82 -14.14 10.20
C MET A 1 -15.27 -14.66 8.87
N GLU A 2 -14.98 -15.96 8.74
CA GLU A 2 -14.73 -16.64 7.45
C GLU A 2 -15.91 -16.57 6.47
N GLU A 3 -17.14 -16.56 7.00
CA GLU A 3 -18.37 -16.60 6.19
C GLU A 3 -18.58 -15.37 5.29
N ALA A 4 -18.07 -14.19 5.66
CA ALA A 4 -18.29 -12.97 4.88
C ALA A 4 -17.45 -12.92 3.58
N ASN A 5 -16.27 -13.54 3.59
CA ASN A 5 -15.44 -13.64 2.38
C ASN A 5 -16.00 -14.72 1.45
N ALA A 6 -16.53 -15.80 2.03
CA ALA A 6 -17.14 -16.88 1.27
C ALA A 6 -18.34 -16.42 0.41
N ILE A 7 -19.12 -15.43 0.86
CA ILE A 7 -20.29 -14.89 0.11
C ILE A 7 -19.87 -14.12 -1.15
N VAL A 8 -18.66 -13.54 -1.19
CA VAL A 8 -18.18 -12.86 -2.41
C VAL A 8 -17.73 -13.87 -3.47
N ASP A 9 -17.17 -15.00 -3.04
CA ASP A 9 -16.73 -16.08 -3.94
C ASP A 9 -17.88 -17.04 -4.32
N LEU A 10 -18.85 -17.25 -3.44
CA LEU A 10 -20.06 -18.05 -3.69
C LEU A 10 -21.23 -17.15 -4.06
N GLN A 11 -21.48 -17.01 -5.37
CA GLN A 11 -22.71 -16.44 -5.94
C GLN A 11 -23.96 -17.15 -5.41
N THR A 12 -24.36 -16.85 -4.19
CA THR A 12 -25.59 -17.34 -3.57
C THR A 12 -26.64 -16.25 -3.69
N ALA A 13 -27.55 -16.45 -4.66
CA ALA A 13 -28.84 -15.79 -4.83
C ALA A 13 -28.91 -14.31 -4.38
N LEU A 14 -27.97 -13.48 -4.83
CA LEU A 14 -28.15 -12.04 -4.76
C LEU A 14 -29.15 -11.65 -5.87
N PRO A 15 -30.03 -10.67 -5.61
CA PRO A 15 -30.84 -10.08 -6.68
C PRO A 15 -29.94 -9.62 -7.84
N ASN A 16 -30.42 -9.75 -9.08
CA ASN A 16 -29.61 -9.50 -10.29
C ASN A 16 -28.93 -8.12 -10.34
N ASP A 17 -29.42 -7.14 -9.57
CA ASP A 17 -28.91 -5.77 -9.57
C ASP A 17 -27.93 -5.46 -8.41
N TRP A 18 -27.54 -6.46 -7.61
CA TRP A 18 -26.70 -6.26 -6.44
C TRP A 18 -25.27 -6.74 -6.70
N ILE A 19 -24.31 -5.84 -6.48
CA ILE A 19 -22.87 -6.15 -6.55
C ILE A 19 -22.33 -6.23 -5.12
N PRO A 20 -21.92 -7.41 -4.63
CA PRO A 20 -21.26 -7.52 -3.33
C PRO A 20 -19.91 -6.79 -3.40
N TYR A 21 -19.68 -5.86 -2.47
CA TYR A 21 -18.47 -5.04 -2.41
C TYR A 21 -17.82 -5.16 -1.03
N ILE A 22 -16.57 -5.62 -1.00
CA ILE A 22 -15.75 -5.53 0.20
C ILE A 22 -14.86 -4.28 0.08
N PRO A 23 -14.98 -3.31 0.99
CA PRO A 23 -14.09 -2.17 1.00
C PRO A 23 -12.62 -2.58 1.09
N ASN A 24 -11.78 -2.00 0.25
CA ASN A 24 -10.36 -2.35 0.14
C ASN A 24 -9.62 -2.35 1.50
N PHE A 25 -9.94 -1.43 2.41
CA PHE A 25 -9.26 -1.36 3.72
C PHE A 25 -9.46 -2.61 4.61
N LYS A 26 -10.49 -3.42 4.34
CA LYS A 26 -10.74 -4.68 5.05
C LYS A 26 -9.85 -5.82 4.54
N VAL A 27 -9.38 -5.74 3.29
CA VAL A 27 -8.64 -6.81 2.61
C VAL A 27 -7.21 -6.43 2.25
N LEU A 28 -6.90 -5.13 2.24
CA LEU A 28 -5.62 -4.57 1.83
C LEU A 28 -4.97 -3.83 3.00
N LYS A 29 -3.75 -4.22 3.35
CA LYS A 29 -2.89 -3.48 4.28
C LYS A 29 -1.69 -2.94 3.54
N ILE A 30 -1.37 -1.68 3.81
CA ILE A 30 -0.27 -0.99 3.13
C ILE A 30 0.86 -0.81 4.13
N GLY A 31 2.00 -1.40 3.80
CA GLY A 31 3.25 -1.24 4.53
C GLY A 31 4.25 -0.40 3.74
N GLN A 32 5.33 -0.03 4.40
CA GLN A 32 6.50 0.55 3.77
C GLN A 32 7.77 0.01 4.42
N ILE A 33 8.81 -0.12 3.60
CA ILE A 33 10.16 -0.46 4.01
C ILE A 33 11.13 0.64 3.58
N PHE A 34 12.21 0.80 4.33
CA PHE A 34 13.21 1.85 4.11
C PHE A 34 14.58 1.24 3.82
N GLY A 35 15.47 2.05 3.25
CA GLY A 35 16.87 1.68 3.06
C GLY A 35 17.10 0.74 1.86
N ILE A 36 16.19 0.73 0.90
CA ILE A 36 16.35 -0.03 -0.34
C ILE A 36 17.02 0.86 -1.38
N ASP A 37 18.13 0.39 -1.95
CA ASP A 37 18.84 1.16 -2.99
C ASP A 37 17.91 1.51 -4.15
N THR A 38 18.06 2.72 -4.68
CA THR A 38 17.34 3.23 -5.85
C THR A 38 17.70 2.49 -7.14
N GLU A 39 18.85 1.81 -7.17
CA GLU A 39 19.29 1.01 -8.32
C GLU A 39 18.47 -0.27 -8.51
N TYR A 40 17.85 -0.81 -7.45
CA TYR A 40 17.03 -2.01 -7.57
C TYR A 40 15.68 -1.73 -8.28
N SER A 41 15.43 -2.43 -9.38
CA SER A 41 14.13 -2.41 -10.06
C SER A 41 13.05 -3.07 -9.21
N ILE A 42 11.79 -2.71 -9.48
CA ILE A 42 10.65 -3.34 -8.79
C ILE A 42 10.57 -4.84 -9.09
N GLU A 43 10.91 -5.29 -10.31
CA GLU A 43 10.90 -6.72 -10.63
C GLU A 43 11.93 -7.48 -9.80
N THR A 44 13.14 -6.92 -9.68
CA THR A 44 14.22 -7.52 -8.86
C THR A 44 13.78 -7.67 -7.40
N LEU A 45 13.10 -6.66 -6.86
CA LEU A 45 12.59 -6.72 -5.49
C LEU A 45 11.45 -7.73 -5.32
N LYS A 46 10.60 -7.93 -6.34
CA LYS A 46 9.56 -8.97 -6.34
C LYS A 46 10.14 -10.37 -6.35
N GLU A 47 11.27 -10.60 -7.03
CA GLU A 47 11.94 -11.91 -7.02
C GLU A 47 12.66 -12.19 -5.69
N ALA A 48 13.18 -11.14 -5.06
CA ALA A 48 13.94 -11.23 -3.83
C ALA A 48 13.10 -11.37 -2.55
N ILE A 49 11.79 -11.10 -2.62
CA ILE A 49 10.88 -11.25 -1.49
C ILE A 49 10.64 -12.73 -1.20
N GLU A 50 10.42 -13.08 0.07
CA GLU A 50 10.12 -14.45 0.43
C GLU A 50 8.84 -14.98 -0.23
N ALA A 51 8.81 -16.30 -0.49
CA ALA A 51 7.72 -16.95 -1.22
C ALA A 51 6.34 -16.75 -0.57
N THR A 52 6.29 -16.57 0.75
CA THR A 52 5.05 -16.32 1.52
C THR A 52 4.36 -15.00 1.11
N TYR A 53 5.10 -14.03 0.58
CA TYR A 53 4.60 -12.70 0.21
C TYR A 53 4.80 -12.39 -1.28
N ARG A 54 4.84 -13.43 -2.14
CA ARG A 54 5.11 -13.28 -3.58
C ARG A 54 4.00 -12.55 -4.34
N ASP A 55 2.79 -12.56 -3.80
CA ASP A 55 1.59 -11.88 -4.29
C ASP A 55 1.47 -10.41 -3.83
N VAL A 56 2.46 -9.90 -3.09
CA VAL A 56 2.53 -8.49 -2.66
C VAL A 56 2.86 -7.60 -3.85
N GLU A 57 2.05 -6.55 -4.03
CA GLU A 57 2.39 -5.49 -4.98
C GLU A 57 3.40 -4.51 -4.35
N LEU A 58 4.38 -4.10 -5.14
CA LEU A 58 5.47 -3.22 -4.74
C LEU A 58 5.39 -1.91 -5.53
N GLU A 59 5.58 -0.78 -4.86
CA GLU A 59 5.64 0.53 -5.51
C GLU A 59 6.72 1.39 -4.87
N ARG A 60 7.65 1.90 -5.68
CA ARG A 60 8.68 2.83 -5.20
C ARG A 60 8.07 4.20 -5.01
N ILE A 61 8.36 4.84 -3.87
CA ILE A 61 7.96 6.23 -3.65
C ILE A 61 8.92 7.14 -4.40
N TYR A 62 8.38 8.09 -5.16
CA TYR A 62 9.14 9.14 -5.82
C TYR A 62 8.88 10.47 -5.13
N ARG A 63 9.93 11.28 -5.00
CA ARG A 63 9.84 12.68 -4.55
C ARG A 63 9.94 13.58 -5.78
N LYS A 64 9.00 14.52 -5.91
CA LYS A 64 9.14 15.60 -6.89
C LYS A 64 10.12 16.65 -6.36
N GLU A 65 11.18 16.93 -7.10
CA GLU A 65 12.11 18.01 -6.81
C GLU A 65 12.27 18.90 -8.05
N LYS A 66 11.88 20.17 -7.91
CA LYS A 66 11.71 21.11 -9.02
C LYS A 66 10.74 20.53 -10.06
N ASP A 67 11.23 19.83 -11.08
CA ASP A 67 10.42 19.14 -12.10
C ASP A 67 10.81 17.69 -12.38
N GLU A 68 11.74 17.12 -11.59
CA GLU A 68 12.16 15.73 -11.74
C GLU A 68 11.55 14.85 -10.65
N LEU A 69 11.21 13.62 -11.02
CA LEU A 69 10.78 12.58 -10.09
C LEU A 69 12.00 11.77 -9.66
N LEU A 70 12.46 12.02 -8.43
CA LEU A 70 13.58 11.32 -7.85
C LEU A 70 13.10 10.08 -7.11
N ALA A 71 13.66 8.92 -7.48
CA ALA A 71 13.46 7.67 -6.78
C ALA A 71 13.91 7.81 -5.32
N THR A 72 13.08 7.41 -4.36
CA THR A 72 13.48 7.34 -2.96
C THR A 72 13.87 5.93 -2.57
N SER A 73 14.55 5.77 -1.43
CA SER A 73 14.89 4.47 -0.84
C SER A 73 13.73 3.78 -0.12
N THR A 74 12.50 4.29 -0.31
CA THR A 74 11.30 3.78 0.34
C THR A 74 10.42 3.04 -0.66
N ILE A 75 10.00 1.83 -0.29
CA ILE A 75 9.11 0.99 -1.09
C ILE A 75 7.81 0.79 -0.31
N LYS A 76 6.67 1.02 -0.96
CA LYS A 76 5.34 0.65 -0.46
C LYS A 76 5.05 -0.79 -0.83
N LEU A 77 4.41 -1.49 0.10
CA LEU A 77 4.02 -2.88 0.01
C LEU A 77 2.50 -2.97 0.17
N TYR A 78 1.83 -3.65 -0.75
CA TYR A 78 0.39 -3.85 -0.72
C TYR A 78 0.07 -5.31 -0.40
N PHE A 79 -0.29 -5.58 0.86
CA PHE A 79 -0.59 -6.92 1.34
C PHE A 79 -2.08 -7.22 1.26
N LYS A 80 -2.45 -8.32 0.60
CA LYS A 80 -3.82 -8.86 0.61
C LYS A 80 -4.07 -9.69 1.88
N LEU A 81 -3.89 -9.06 3.04
CA LEU A 81 -3.95 -9.70 4.35
C LEU A 81 -4.87 -8.90 5.29
N THR A 82 -5.36 -9.56 6.33
CA THR A 82 -6.14 -8.90 7.40
C THR A 82 -5.27 -8.09 8.34
N THR A 83 -4.01 -8.49 8.53
CA THR A 83 -3.02 -7.86 9.42
C THR A 83 -1.74 -7.52 8.67
N LEU A 84 -1.12 -6.41 9.01
CA LEU A 84 0.17 -6.02 8.45
C LEU A 84 1.29 -6.84 9.13
N PRO A 85 2.16 -7.54 8.37
CA PRO A 85 3.33 -8.19 8.94
C PRO A 85 4.27 -7.18 9.60
N GLU A 86 4.88 -7.53 10.72
CA GLU A 86 5.89 -6.66 11.36
C GLU A 86 7.22 -6.70 10.60
N ARG A 87 7.54 -7.85 9.99
CA ARG A 87 8.77 -8.08 9.23
C ARG A 87 8.50 -8.97 8.03
N ILE A 88 9.29 -8.76 6.98
CA ILE A 88 9.37 -9.64 5.81
C ILE A 88 10.83 -9.96 5.53
N LYS A 89 11.12 -11.05 4.83
CA LYS A 89 12.45 -11.30 4.30
C LYS A 89 12.57 -10.78 2.87
N LEU A 90 13.60 -9.96 2.64
CA LEU A 90 13.99 -9.44 1.34
C LEU A 90 15.48 -9.73 1.15
N PHE A 91 15.86 -10.39 0.05
CA PHE A 91 17.22 -10.90 -0.16
C PHE A 91 17.73 -11.78 1.01
N GLY A 92 16.81 -12.51 1.66
CA GLY A 92 17.13 -13.33 2.84
C GLY A 92 17.33 -12.55 4.14
N VAL A 93 17.33 -11.22 4.11
CA VAL A 93 17.44 -10.36 5.30
C VAL A 93 16.07 -10.01 5.83
N ALA A 94 15.87 -10.15 7.14
CA ALA A 94 14.63 -9.74 7.78
C ALA A 94 14.56 -8.20 7.85
N THR A 95 13.60 -7.62 7.16
CA THR A 95 13.35 -6.17 7.06
C THR A 95 12.07 -5.82 7.80
N LYS A 96 12.12 -4.77 8.62
CA LYS A 96 10.94 -4.29 9.35
C LYS A 96 9.99 -3.55 8.41
N VAL A 97 8.71 -3.89 8.49
CA VAL A 97 7.63 -3.23 7.75
C VAL A 97 6.95 -2.23 8.69
N TYR A 98 6.79 -1.01 8.21
CA TYR A 98 6.08 0.05 8.91
C TYR A 98 4.71 0.26 8.26
N PRO A 99 3.65 0.58 9.01
CA PRO A 99 2.39 1.01 8.41
C PRO A 99 2.60 2.25 7.53
N TYR A 100 2.08 2.23 6.31
CA TYR A 100 2.12 3.41 5.46
C TYR A 100 1.04 4.41 5.88
N VAL A 101 1.45 5.62 6.22
CA VAL A 101 0.54 6.74 6.54
C VAL A 101 0.41 7.62 5.31
N PHE A 102 -0.81 7.75 4.79
CA PHE A 102 -1.06 8.61 3.64
C PHE A 102 -0.73 10.06 3.97
N ASN A 103 -0.02 10.72 3.05
CA ASN A 103 0.16 12.16 3.09
C ASN A 103 -1.19 12.84 2.84
N VAL A 104 -1.82 13.28 3.92
CA VAL A 104 -3.04 14.07 3.87
C VAL A 104 -2.72 15.48 3.38
N LEU A 105 -3.60 16.03 2.54
CA LEU A 105 -3.46 17.39 2.05
C LEU A 105 -3.52 18.37 3.23
N GLN A 106 -2.40 19.02 3.53
CA GLN A 106 -2.31 20.06 4.54
C GLN A 106 -2.28 21.44 3.87
N CYS A 107 -3.16 22.34 4.30
CA CYS A 107 -3.19 23.70 3.81
C CYS A 107 -1.97 24.49 4.30
N LYS A 108 -1.16 25.03 3.38
CA LYS A 108 0.03 25.83 3.73
C LYS A 108 -0.29 27.26 4.21
N LYS A 109 -1.56 27.68 4.21
CA LYS A 109 -2.01 28.97 4.75
C LYS A 109 -2.46 28.86 6.21
N CYS A 110 -3.43 27.98 6.49
CA CYS A 110 -4.02 27.84 7.83
C CYS A 110 -3.61 26.56 8.58
N TYR A 111 -2.77 25.71 7.98
CA TYR A 111 -2.25 24.45 8.53
C TYR A 111 -3.28 23.36 8.85
N ARG A 112 -4.56 23.57 8.55
CA ARG A 112 -5.62 22.55 8.65
C ARG A 112 -5.52 21.54 7.51
N TYR A 113 -6.01 20.33 7.75
CA TYR A 113 -6.10 19.27 6.75
C TYR A 113 -7.37 19.38 5.89
N GLY A 114 -7.36 18.75 4.72
CA GLY A 114 -8.55 18.52 3.89
C GLY A 114 -8.83 19.60 2.83
N HIS A 115 -7.97 20.61 2.69
CA HIS A 115 -8.08 21.59 1.61
C HIS A 115 -6.71 22.14 1.18
N ALA A 116 -6.64 22.59 -0.07
CA ALA A 116 -5.47 23.27 -0.61
C ALA A 116 -5.48 24.76 -0.21
N ALA A 117 -4.31 25.39 -0.20
CA ALA A 117 -4.16 26.82 0.06
C ALA A 117 -5.00 27.73 -0.87
N VAL A 118 -5.31 27.25 -2.08
CA VAL A 118 -6.16 27.96 -3.06
C VAL A 118 -7.63 28.01 -2.64
N ASN A 119 -8.09 27.03 -1.87
CA ASN A 119 -9.46 26.90 -1.36
C ASN A 119 -9.54 27.25 0.14
N CYS A 120 -8.59 28.03 0.64
CA CYS A 120 -8.57 28.46 2.03
C CYS A 120 -9.48 29.69 2.19
N GLY A 121 -10.53 29.55 3.00
CA GLY A 121 -11.36 30.66 3.50
C GLY A 121 -10.85 31.24 4.80
#